data_AF-A0A662S3G7-F1
#
_entry.id   AF-A0A662S3G7-F1
#
_cell.length_a   1.000
_cell.length_b   1.000
_cell.length_c   1.000
_cell.angle_alpha   90.00
_cell.angle_beta   90.00
_cell.angle_gamma   90.00
#
_symmetry.space_group_name_H-M   'P 1'
#
loop_
_entity.id
_entity.type
_entity.pdbx_description
1 polymer ?
#
loop_
_entity_poly.entity_id
_entity_poly.type
_entity_poly.pdbx_seq_one_letter_code
_entity_poly.pdbx_strand_id
1 'polypeptide(L)'
;MLCELRIVVFGVLLGALMSSIWRIKFSHFESLSKLRSALKPIEHYHHGLILILLSLYAPYHVSLFLLSLGSYLIIDEANQDRPFAYGKDTFLISTFIGVILLALLIGLYIKGGL
;
A
#
# COMPACT_ATOMS: atom_id res chain seq x y z
N MET A 1 -15.39 13.61 15.53
CA MET A 1 -14.02 14.14 15.65
C MET A 1 -13.06 13.24 16.44
N LEU A 2 -13.21 13.04 17.76
CA LEU A 2 -12.25 12.22 18.55
C LEU A 2 -12.22 10.73 18.14
N CYS A 3 -13.35 10.16 17.72
CA CYS A 3 -13.44 8.77 17.24
C CYS A 3 -12.72 8.57 15.91
N GLU A 4 -12.93 9.49 14.95
CA GLU A 4 -12.28 9.45 13.62
C GLU A 4 -10.77 9.58 13.75
N LEU A 5 -10.30 10.51 14.59
CA LEU A 5 -8.87 10.69 14.82
C LEU A 5 -8.21 9.43 15.36
N ARG A 6 -8.87 8.71 16.29
CA ARG A 6 -8.38 7.43 16.81
C ARG A 6 -8.25 6.38 15.72
N ILE A 7 -9.24 6.30 14.82
CA ILE A 7 -9.21 5.36 13.69
C ILE A 7 -8.05 5.68 12.74
N VAL A 8 -7.86 6.95 12.39
CA VAL A 8 -6.75 7.40 11.53
C VAL A 8 -5.40 7.08 12.17
N VAL A 9 -5.23 7.43 13.44
CA VAL A 9 -3.99 7.13 14.19
C VAL A 9 -3.75 5.62 14.25
N PHE A 10 -4.79 4.83 14.49
CA PHE A 10 -4.67 3.39 14.53
C PHE A 10 -4.27 2.79 13.17
N GLY A 11 -4.84 3.26 12.06
CA GLY A 11 -4.44 2.85 10.72
C GLY A 11 -2.98 3.20 10.39
N VAL A 12 -2.54 4.40 10.77
CA VAL A 12 -1.14 4.84 10.64
C VAL A 12 -0.19 3.96 11.46
N LEU A 13 -0.52 3.70 12.73
CA LEU A 13 0.30 2.85 13.60
C LEU A 13 0.40 1.43 13.07
N LEU A 14 -0.70 0.87 12.57
CA LEU A 14 -0.67 -0.47 11.97
C LEU A 14 0.14 -0.48 10.67
N GLY A 15 0.07 0.58 9.86
CA GLY A 15 0.92 0.74 8.67
C GLY A 15 2.40 0.74 9.03
N ALA A 16 2.78 1.50 10.06
CA ALA A 16 4.15 1.54 10.56
C ALA A 16 4.64 0.17 11.04
N LEU A 17 3.77 -0.57 11.72
CA LEU A 17 4.07 -1.93 12.17
C LEU A 17 4.25 -2.89 10.98
N MET A 18 3.37 -2.82 9.97
CA MET A 18 3.45 -3.65 8.76
C MET A 18 4.75 -3.38 8.01
N SER A 19 5.11 -2.11 7.76
CA SER A 19 6.37 -1.75 7.11
C SER A 19 7.59 -2.25 7.90
N SER A 20 7.55 -2.14 9.23
CA SER A 20 8.63 -2.64 10.10
C SER A 20 8.77 -4.16 10.03
N ILE A 21 7.66 -4.89 10.09
CA ILE A 21 7.66 -6.36 9.95
C ILE A 21 8.18 -6.76 8.57
N TRP A 22 7.77 -6.06 7.52
CA TRP A 22 8.20 -6.35 6.15
C TRP A 22 9.71 -6.20 5.97
N ARG A 23 10.28 -5.12 6.53
CA ARG A 23 11.74 -4.88 6.56
C ARG A 23 12.50 -6.01 7.27
N ILE A 24 11.93 -6.58 8.34
CA ILE A 24 12.60 -7.58 9.18
C ILE A 24 12.42 -9.01 8.63
N LYS A 25 11.19 -9.43 8.31
CA LYS A 25 10.84 -10.85 8.07
C LYS A 25 11.12 -11.39 6.68
N PHE A 26 11.13 -10.57 5.63
CA PHE A 26 11.34 -11.07 4.26
C PHE A 26 12.81 -11.41 3.93
N SER A 27 13.74 -11.23 4.87
CA SER A 27 15.15 -11.55 4.69
C SER A 27 15.51 -13.03 4.93
N HIS A 28 14.69 -13.81 5.64
CA HIS A 28 15.13 -15.09 6.22
C HIS A 28 14.30 -16.35 5.89
N PHE A 29 13.18 -16.25 5.16
CA PHE A 29 12.35 -17.42 4.83
C PHE A 29 12.67 -17.99 3.43
N GLU A 30 13.48 -19.03 3.39
CA GLU A 30 13.87 -19.77 2.18
C GLU A 30 12.71 -20.57 1.56
N SER A 31 11.74 -21.01 2.37
CA SER A 31 10.62 -21.87 1.93
C SER A 31 9.58 -21.14 1.06
N LEU A 32 9.64 -19.81 0.97
CA LEU A 32 8.73 -18.99 0.16
C LEU A 32 9.39 -18.48 -1.14
N SER A 33 10.51 -19.06 -1.57
CA SER A 33 11.31 -18.58 -2.71
C SER A 33 10.51 -18.34 -4.00
N LYS A 34 9.59 -19.24 -4.36
CA LYS A 34 8.72 -19.08 -5.55
C LYS A 34 7.66 -17.99 -5.39
N LEU A 35 7.07 -17.85 -4.19
CA LEU A 35 6.10 -16.79 -3.92
C LEU A 35 6.81 -15.43 -3.87
N ARG A 36 8.02 -15.40 -3.30
CA ARG A 36 8.88 -14.22 -3.21
C ARG A 36 9.31 -13.72 -4.59
N SER A 37 9.61 -14.59 -5.55
CA SER A 37 9.95 -14.16 -6.90
C SER A 37 8.74 -13.55 -7.63
N ALA A 38 7.55 -14.15 -7.47
CA ALA A 38 6.31 -13.64 -8.04
C ALA A 38 5.84 -12.33 -7.40
N LEU A 39 6.05 -12.16 -6.08
CA LEU A 39 5.70 -10.96 -5.34
C LEU A 39 6.81 -9.90 -5.33
N LYS A 40 8.00 -10.20 -5.88
CA LYS A 40 9.14 -9.27 -5.97
C LYS A 40 8.78 -7.91 -6.62
N PRO A 41 7.88 -7.84 -7.63
CA PRO A 41 7.45 -6.57 -8.19
C PRO A 41 6.42 -5.82 -7.34
N ILE A 42 5.78 -6.47 -6.34
CA ILE A 42 4.71 -5.88 -5.54
C ILE A 42 5.30 -5.21 -4.29
N GLU A 43 5.57 -3.93 -4.42
CA GLU A 43 6.05 -3.04 -3.34
C GLU A 43 4.92 -2.51 -2.42
N HIS A 44 5.28 -1.79 -1.35
CA HIS A 44 4.32 -1.28 -0.34
C HIS A 44 3.28 -0.33 -0.94
N TYR A 45 3.66 0.52 -1.89
CA TYR A 45 2.73 1.47 -2.50
C TYR A 45 1.60 0.78 -3.29
N HIS A 46 1.83 -0.42 -3.86
CA HIS A 46 0.75 -1.18 -4.50
C HIS A 46 -0.29 -1.64 -3.48
N HIS A 47 0.18 -2.15 -2.33
CA HIS A 47 -0.70 -2.50 -1.22
C HIS A 47 -1.45 -1.27 -0.73
N GLY A 48 -0.77 -0.12 -0.65
CA GLY A 48 -1.40 1.16 -0.35
C GLY A 48 -2.52 1.53 -1.32
N LEU A 49 -2.25 1.48 -2.63
CA LEU A 49 -3.26 1.76 -3.67
C LEU A 49 -4.44 0.80 -3.62
N ILE A 50 -4.19 -0.50 -3.40
CA ILE A 50 -5.25 -1.50 -3.23
C ILE A 50 -6.11 -1.20 -2.00
N LEU A 51 -5.51 -0.84 -0.87
CA LEU A 51 -6.27 -0.50 0.35
C LEU A 51 -7.14 0.74 0.14
N ILE A 52 -6.64 1.75 -0.58
CA ILE A 52 -7.40 2.95 -0.94
C ILE A 52 -8.54 2.60 -1.92
N LEU A 53 -8.30 1.71 -2.89
CA LEU A 53 -9.36 1.21 -3.76
C LEU A 53 -10.46 0.49 -2.97
N LEU A 54 -10.09 -0.37 -2.02
CA LEU A 54 -11.04 -1.06 -1.15
C LEU A 54 -11.78 -0.10 -0.22
N SER A 55 -11.15 1.01 0.20
CA SER A 55 -11.80 1.99 1.06
C SER A 55 -13.00 2.66 0.40
N LEU A 56 -13.02 2.75 -0.94
CA LEU A 56 -14.16 3.31 -1.70
C LEU A 56 -15.45 2.49 -1.55
N TYR A 57 -15.34 1.20 -1.23
CA TYR A 57 -16.48 0.29 -1.11
C TYR A 57 -16.79 -0.09 0.35
N ALA A 58 -16.00 0.42 1.30
CA ALA A 58 -16.10 0.05 2.70
C ALA A 58 -17.03 0.99 3.49
N PRO A 59 -17.67 0.52 4.58
CA PRO A 59 -18.38 1.38 5.52
C PRO A 59 -17.47 2.49 6.07
N TYR A 60 -18.03 3.66 6.38
CA TYR A 60 -17.27 4.89 6.71
C TYR A 60 -16.05 4.68 7.63
N HIS A 61 -16.21 4.00 8.77
CA HIS A 61 -15.10 3.78 9.71
C HIS A 61 -14.01 2.86 9.15
N VAL A 62 -14.41 1.82 8.40
CA VAL A 62 -13.47 0.89 7.74
C VAL A 62 -12.79 1.59 6.58
N SER A 63 -13.53 2.42 5.83
CA SER A 63 -13.00 3.27 4.76
C SER A 63 -11.90 4.19 5.30
N LEU A 64 -12.17 4.92 6.38
CA LEU A 64 -11.21 5.82 7.02
C LEU A 64 -9.95 5.08 7.50
N PHE A 65 -10.14 3.89 8.10
CA PHE A 65 -9.03 3.03 8.50
C PHE A 65 -8.18 2.59 7.30
N LEU A 66 -8.80 2.03 6.26
CA LEU A 66 -8.11 1.55 5.06
C LEU A 66 -7.39 2.67 4.31
N LEU A 67 -8.02 3.85 4.22
CA LEU A 67 -7.43 5.04 3.62
C LEU A 67 -6.20 5.49 4.41
N SER A 68 -6.28 5.57 5.74
CA SER A 68 -5.14 5.97 6.57
C SER A 68 -3.98 4.96 6.53
N LEU A 69 -4.30 3.66 6.58
CA LEU A 69 -3.33 2.57 6.44
C LEU A 69 -2.65 2.60 5.07
N GLY A 70 -3.44 2.69 3.99
CA GLY A 70 -2.93 2.69 2.63
C GLY A 70 -2.09 3.93 2.32
N SER A 71 -2.51 5.10 2.81
CA SER A 71 -1.75 6.35 2.70
C SER A 71 -0.40 6.24 3.39
N TYR A 72 -0.36 5.66 4.61
CA TYR A 72 0.89 5.46 5.32
C TYR A 72 1.86 4.57 4.53
N LEU A 73 1.38 3.46 3.94
CA LEU A 73 2.25 2.56 3.17
C LEU A 73 2.86 3.25 1.94
N ILE A 74 2.12 4.13 1.27
CA ILE A 74 2.63 4.93 0.14
C ILE A 74 3.68 5.94 0.63
N ILE A 75 3.42 6.62 1.75
CA ILE A 75 4.36 7.58 2.35
C ILE A 75 5.63 6.88 2.82
N ASP A 76 5.51 5.72 3.48
CA ASP A 76 6.67 4.93 3.93
C ASP A 76 7.51 4.48 2.73
N GLU A 77 6.90 4.00 1.65
CA GLU A 77 7.61 3.63 0.41
C GLU A 77 8.35 4.83 -0.20
N ALA A 78 7.72 6.02 -0.24
CA ALA A 78 8.33 7.23 -0.77
C ALA A 78 9.57 7.69 0.03
N ASN A 79 9.67 7.29 1.30
CA ASN A 79 10.79 7.60 2.19
C ASN A 79 11.89 6.52 2.22
N GLN A 80 11.76 5.43 1.45
CA GLN A 80 12.81 4.42 1.35
C GLN A 80 13.96 4.88 0.44
N ASP A 81 15.15 4.30 0.61
CA ASP A 81 16.34 4.64 -0.22
C ASP A 81 16.14 4.38 -1.72
N ARG A 82 15.26 3.43 -2.07
CA ARG A 82 14.90 3.07 -3.45
C ARG A 82 13.37 3.05 -3.60
N PRO A 83 12.74 4.23 -3.65
CA PRO A 83 11.29 4.35 -3.61
C PRO A 83 10.67 3.82 -4.91
N PHE A 84 9.48 3.21 -4.83
CA PHE A 84 8.72 2.74 -5.99
C PHE A 84 9.49 1.75 -6.89
N ALA A 85 10.33 0.93 -6.28
CA ALA A 85 11.27 0.05 -6.97
C ALA A 85 12.29 0.76 -7.89
N TYR A 86 12.50 2.07 -7.75
CA TYR A 86 13.47 2.80 -8.56
C TYR A 86 14.88 2.22 -8.38
N GLY A 87 15.55 1.92 -9.50
CA GLY A 87 16.86 1.27 -9.49
C GLY A 87 16.86 -0.21 -9.05
N LYS A 88 15.70 -0.88 -9.02
CA LYS A 88 15.59 -2.34 -8.88
C LYS A 88 15.28 -2.98 -10.24
N ASP A 89 15.64 -4.26 -10.43
CA ASP A 89 15.34 -5.01 -11.67
C ASP A 89 13.83 -5.11 -11.96
N THR A 90 13.00 -4.97 -10.92
CA THR A 90 11.54 -5.03 -10.99
C THR A 90 10.88 -3.68 -11.30
N PHE A 91 11.65 -2.61 -11.52
CA PHE A 91 11.12 -1.25 -11.69
C PHE A 91 10.02 -1.18 -12.74
N LEU A 92 10.26 -1.62 -13.97
CA LEU A 92 9.29 -1.52 -15.07
C LEU A 92 7.97 -2.23 -14.76
N ILE A 93 8.05 -3.45 -14.23
CA ILE A 93 6.86 -4.24 -13.90
C ILE A 93 6.12 -3.61 -12.71
N SER A 94 6.84 -3.19 -11.67
CA SER A 94 6.29 -2.47 -10.53
C SER A 94 5.56 -1.21 -11.00
N THR A 95 6.24 -0.31 -11.72
CA THR A 95 5.65 0.93 -12.22
C THR A 95 4.41 0.67 -13.08
N PHE A 96 4.43 -0.35 -13.95
CA PHE A 96 3.28 -0.71 -14.77
C PHE A 96 2.06 -1.10 -13.91
N ILE A 97 2.26 -1.95 -12.89
CA ILE A 97 1.19 -2.32 -11.94
C ILE A 97 0.69 -1.07 -11.20
N GLY A 98 1.61 -0.24 -10.72
CA GLY A 98 1.31 1.04 -10.05
C GLY A 98 0.44 1.96 -10.90
N VAL A 99 0.78 2.15 -12.17
CA VAL A 99 0.03 2.98 -13.12
C VAL A 99 -1.37 2.41 -13.35
N ILE A 100 -1.52 1.10 -13.50
CA ILE A 100 -2.85 0.47 -13.65
C ILE A 100 -3.71 0.73 -12.41
N LEU A 101 -3.16 0.49 -11.21
CA LEU A 101 -3.89 0.70 -9.95
C LEU A 101 -4.27 2.17 -9.76
N LEU A 102 -3.37 3.10 -10.09
CA LEU A 102 -3.64 4.53 -10.01
C LEU A 102 -4.71 4.96 -11.03
N ALA A 103 -4.63 4.48 -12.27
CA ALA A 103 -5.64 4.76 -13.29
C ALA A 103 -7.02 4.22 -12.90
N LEU A 104 -7.08 3.03 -12.32
CA LEU A 104 -8.32 2.47 -11.76
C LEU A 104 -8.85 3.34 -10.62
N LEU A 105 -7.99 3.76 -9.69
CA LEU A 105 -8.39 4.61 -8.58
C LEU A 105 -8.97 5.94 -9.07
N ILE A 106 -8.29 6.60 -10.00
CA ILE A 106 -8.74 7.86 -10.61
C ILE A 106 -10.07 7.65 -11.36
N GLY A 107 -10.18 6.61 -12.17
CA GLY A 107 -11.39 6.32 -12.93
C GLY A 107 -12.61 6.05 -12.03
N LEU A 108 -12.42 5.30 -10.95
CA LEU A 108 -13.46 5.05 -9.95
C LEU A 108 -13.82 6.30 -9.16
N TYR A 109 -12.83 7.12 -8.80
CA TYR A 109 -13.06 8.38 -8.11
C TYR A 109 -13.90 9.35 -8.96
N ILE A 110 -13.55 9.52 -10.23
CA ILE A 110 -14.29 10.37 -11.18
C ILE A 110 -15.73 9.85 -11.37
N LYS A 111 -15.91 8.53 -11.54
CA LYS A 111 -17.24 7.93 -11.74
C LYS A 111 -18.11 7.98 -10.48
N GLY A 112 -17.49 7.88 -9.31
CA GLY A 112 -18.17 7.81 -8.01
C GLY A 112 -18.79 9.13 -7.56
N GLY A 113 -18.42 10.27 -8.16
CA GLY A 113 -19.00 11.57 -7.84
C GLY A 113 -18.88 11.95 -6.35
N LEU A 114 -17.73 11.67 -5.74
CA LEU A 114 -17.35 12.12 -4.39
C LEU A 114 -16.41 13.32 -4.46
#